data_AF-A0A314Z1V9-F1
#
_entry.id   AF-A0A314Z1V9-F1
#
_cell.length_a   1.000
_cell.length_b   1.000
_cell.length_c   1.000
_cell.angle_alpha   90.00
_cell.angle_beta   90.00
_cell.angle_gamma   90.00
#
_symmetry.space_group_name_H-M   'P 1'
#
loop_
_entity.id
_entity.type
_entity.pdbx_description
1 polymer ?
#
loop_
_entity_poly.entity_id
_entity_poly.type
_entity_poly.pdbx_seq_one_letter_code
_entity_poly.pdbx_strand_id
1 'polypeptide(L)'
;MAQYNCDPCCDLSLRCIVGDQADGVPGIQHLAPGFGQKTALKLIKKHGSLENLLKTAAVRTVGRQYAQDALTKHADYLRRNYEILSLRRDVDVRLREEWLVKRDTSNDSRTLSNFFKFLEETQKFSHYNVSVSNG
;
A
#
# COMPACT_ATOMS: atom_id res chain seq x y z
N MET A 1 -7.21 -15.20 3.06
CA MET A 1 -7.87 -14.79 4.32
C MET A 1 -7.86 -13.28 4.40
N ALA A 2 -8.99 -12.62 4.68
CA ALA A 2 -9.03 -11.16 4.81
C ALA A 2 -8.23 -10.74 6.05
N GLN A 3 -7.09 -10.07 5.86
CA GLN A 3 -6.12 -9.73 6.90
C GLN A 3 -6.71 -8.90 8.07
N TYR A 4 -7.80 -8.17 7.81
CA TYR A 4 -8.39 -7.22 8.75
C TYR A 4 -9.87 -7.49 9.12
N ASN A 5 -10.51 -8.52 8.53
CA ASN A 5 -11.96 -8.79 8.67
C ASN A 5 -12.82 -7.50 8.59
N CYS A 6 -12.48 -6.64 7.64
CA CYS A 6 -13.17 -5.40 7.31
C CYS A 6 -13.72 -5.47 5.89
N ASP A 7 -14.79 -4.74 5.63
CA ASP A 7 -15.30 -4.56 4.28
C ASP A 7 -14.21 -3.89 3.40
N PRO A 8 -14.06 -4.27 2.11
CA PRO A 8 -13.08 -3.64 1.22
C PRO A 8 -13.16 -2.11 1.16
N CYS A 9 -14.36 -1.54 1.31
CA CYS A 9 -14.55 -0.08 1.35
C CYS A 9 -13.97 0.56 2.62
N CYS A 10 -13.86 -0.20 3.72
CA CYS A 10 -13.33 0.26 5.00
C CYS A 10 -11.80 0.14 5.09
N ASP A 11 -11.17 -0.69 4.26
CA ASP A 11 -9.76 -1.04 4.37
C ASP A 11 -8.84 0.19 4.24
N LEU A 12 -9.07 1.03 3.23
CA LEU A 12 -8.32 2.28 3.05
C LEU A 12 -8.41 3.16 4.30
N SER A 13 -9.62 3.33 4.85
CA SER A 13 -9.83 4.14 6.05
C SER A 13 -9.12 3.58 7.28
N LEU A 14 -9.04 2.25 7.40
CA LEU A 14 -8.28 1.58 8.46
C LEU A 14 -6.79 1.86 8.31
N ARG A 15 -6.23 1.65 7.10
CA ARG A 15 -4.81 1.88 6.79
C ARG A 15 -4.38 3.33 7.00
N CYS A 16 -5.26 4.31 6.76
CA CYS A 16 -4.97 5.71 7.08
C CYS A 16 -4.66 5.93 8.56
N ILE A 17 -5.28 5.16 9.46
CA ILE A 17 -5.08 5.25 10.91
C ILE A 17 -3.90 4.39 11.34
N VAL A 18 -3.84 3.14 10.87
CA VAL A 18 -2.86 2.16 11.37
C VAL A 18 -1.51 2.21 10.65
N GLY A 19 -1.45 2.87 9.49
CA GLY A 19 -0.30 2.91 8.60
C GLY A 19 -0.31 1.81 7.55
N ASP A 20 0.55 1.97 6.57
CA ASP A 20 0.88 0.97 5.55
C ASP A 20 2.40 0.94 5.36
N GLN A 21 3.04 -0.11 5.88
CA GLN A 21 4.50 -0.25 5.82
C GLN A 21 5.00 -0.44 4.38
N ALA A 22 4.23 -1.12 3.53
CA ALA A 22 4.63 -1.38 2.15
C ALA A 22 4.74 -0.09 1.35
N ASP A 23 3.83 0.86 1.61
CA ASP A 23 3.80 2.20 1.01
C ASP A 23 4.59 3.24 1.81
N GLY A 24 5.27 2.84 2.90
CA GLY A 24 6.05 3.74 3.76
C GLY A 24 5.21 4.78 4.50
N VAL A 25 3.89 4.56 4.64
CA VAL A 25 2.97 5.48 5.30
C VAL A 25 2.88 5.12 6.79
N PRO A 26 3.36 5.97 7.71
CA PRO A 26 3.22 5.70 9.13
C PRO A 26 1.75 5.84 9.57
N GLY A 27 1.36 5.02 10.53
CA GLY A 27 0.09 5.19 11.24
C GLY A 27 0.22 6.16 12.41
N ILE A 28 -0.90 6.49 13.05
CA ILE A 28 -0.93 7.49 14.13
C ILE A 28 -0.36 7.00 15.47
N GLN A 29 0.04 5.73 15.59
CA GLN A 29 0.42 5.10 16.86
C GLN A 29 1.60 5.78 17.55
N HIS A 30 2.48 6.44 16.77
CA HIS A 30 3.60 7.23 17.30
C HIS A 30 3.16 8.60 17.88
N LEU A 31 2.03 9.14 17.44
CA LEU A 31 1.45 10.41 17.92
C LEU A 31 0.41 10.19 19.01
N ALA A 32 -0.33 9.08 18.93
CA ALA A 32 -1.38 8.69 19.87
C ALA A 32 -1.17 7.24 20.34
N PRO A 33 -0.23 6.99 21.27
CA PRO A 33 -0.01 5.68 21.85
C PRO A 33 -1.31 5.11 22.43
N GLY A 34 -1.70 3.91 22.02
CA GLY A 34 -2.97 3.26 22.40
C GLY A 34 -4.08 3.35 21.36
N PHE A 35 -3.97 4.23 20.36
CA PHE A 35 -4.84 4.19 19.20
C PHE A 35 -4.31 3.20 18.14
N GLY A 36 -4.49 1.92 18.42
CA GLY A 36 -4.09 0.84 17.52
C GLY A 36 -5.21 0.30 16.63
N GLN A 37 -4.89 -0.78 15.91
CA GLN A 37 -5.76 -1.44 14.93
C GLN A 37 -7.13 -1.85 15.47
N LYS A 38 -7.23 -2.38 16.70
CA LYS A 38 -8.51 -2.81 17.28
C LYS A 38 -9.47 -1.64 17.47
N THR A 39 -8.96 -0.51 17.98
CA THR A 39 -9.75 0.71 18.18
C THR A 39 -10.14 1.32 16.85
N ALA A 40 -9.19 1.42 15.90
CA ALA A 40 -9.43 1.91 14.55
C ALA A 40 -10.51 1.09 13.84
N LEU A 41 -10.39 -0.23 13.83
CA LEU A 41 -11.37 -1.13 13.21
C LEU A 41 -12.76 -0.96 13.81
N LYS A 42 -12.88 -0.85 15.14
CA LYS A 42 -14.18 -0.63 15.80
C LYS A 42 -14.82 0.70 15.40
N LEU A 43 -14.03 1.77 15.32
CA LEU A 43 -14.52 3.09 14.93
C LEU A 43 -14.88 3.13 13.44
N ILE A 44 -14.03 2.61 12.56
CA ILE A 44 -14.34 2.55 11.13
C ILE A 44 -15.57 1.69 10.85
N LYS A 45 -15.72 0.52 11.48
CA LYS A 45 -16.96 -0.28 11.36
C LYS A 45 -18.22 0.47 11.81
N LYS A 46 -18.10 1.33 12.82
CA LYS A 46 -19.22 2.11 13.34
C LYS A 46 -19.56 3.32 12.47
N HIS A 47 -18.56 3.96 11.86
CA HIS A 47 -18.72 5.24 11.14
C HIS A 47 -18.63 5.12 9.60
N GLY A 48 -18.26 3.95 9.09
CA GLY A 48 -18.22 3.58 7.68
C GLY A 48 -16.97 4.07 6.92
N SER A 49 -16.53 5.30 7.15
CA SER A 49 -15.35 5.87 6.50
C SER A 49 -14.53 6.75 7.44
N LEU A 50 -13.27 6.98 7.08
CA LEU A 50 -12.41 7.92 7.79
C LEU A 50 -13.02 9.32 7.83
N GLU A 51 -13.51 9.82 6.70
CA GLU A 51 -14.07 11.17 6.61
C GLU A 51 -15.33 11.33 7.48
N ASN A 52 -16.22 10.32 7.49
CA ASN A 52 -17.37 10.34 8.37
C ASN A 52 -16.97 10.28 9.85
N LEU A 53 -15.94 9.50 10.19
CA LEU A 53 -15.39 9.42 11.54
C LEU A 53 -14.84 10.78 11.98
N LEU A 54 -14.02 11.44 11.14
CA LEU A 54 -13.43 12.75 11.43
C LEU A 54 -14.50 13.83 11.57
N LYS A 55 -15.49 13.88 10.65
CA LYS A 55 -16.64 14.80 10.75
C LYS A 55 -17.42 14.58 12.03
N THR A 56 -17.67 13.32 12.40
CA THR A 56 -18.39 13.02 13.64
C THR A 56 -17.59 13.45 14.87
N ALA A 57 -16.28 13.18 14.88
CA ALA A 57 -15.38 13.57 15.96
C ALA A 57 -15.30 15.09 16.16
N ALA A 58 -15.44 15.87 15.07
CA ALA A 58 -15.47 17.34 15.14
C ALA A 58 -16.75 17.88 15.81
N VAL A 59 -17.86 17.15 15.73
CA VAL A 59 -19.17 17.58 16.26
C VAL A 59 -19.45 17.00 17.65
N ARG A 60 -19.01 15.77 17.91
CA ARG A 60 -19.26 15.06 19.18
C ARG A 60 -18.17 14.04 19.50
N THR A 61 -18.11 13.65 20.77
CA THR A 61 -17.16 12.63 21.23
C THR A 61 -17.41 11.27 20.57
N VAL A 62 -16.36 10.71 19.99
CA VAL A 62 -16.30 9.34 19.47
C VAL A 62 -15.27 8.52 20.24
N GLY A 63 -15.63 7.29 20.61
CA GLY A 63 -14.74 6.41 21.36
C GLY A 63 -14.40 6.95 22.76
N ARG A 64 -13.19 6.63 23.23
CA ARG A 64 -12.63 7.13 24.51
C ARG A 64 -11.87 8.43 24.28
N GLN A 65 -11.61 9.18 25.35
CA GLN A 65 -10.95 10.49 25.27
C GLN A 65 -9.64 10.47 24.45
N TYR A 66 -8.77 9.47 24.63
CA TYR A 66 -7.53 9.37 23.86
C TYR A 66 -7.76 9.23 22.34
N ALA A 67 -8.83 8.53 21.93
CA ALA A 67 -9.16 8.34 20.53
C ALA A 67 -9.81 9.59 19.94
N GLN A 68 -10.67 10.24 20.73
CA GLN A 68 -11.25 11.54 20.39
C GLN A 68 -10.15 12.58 20.16
N ASP A 69 -9.23 12.72 21.11
CA ASP A 69 -8.10 13.64 21.04
C ASP A 69 -7.23 13.38 19.81
N ALA A 70 -6.94 12.12 19.50
CA ALA A 70 -6.14 11.77 18.33
C ALA A 70 -6.84 12.15 17.02
N LEU A 71 -8.15 11.89 16.91
CA LEU A 71 -8.92 12.21 15.71
C LEU A 71 -9.06 13.71 15.50
N THR A 72 -9.18 14.50 16.56
CA THR A 72 -9.30 15.96 16.46
C THR A 72 -7.95 16.64 16.26
N LYS A 73 -6.91 16.25 17.01
CA LYS A 73 -5.56 16.85 16.91
C LYS A 73 -4.80 16.46 15.64
N HIS A 74 -5.07 15.27 15.09
CA HIS A 74 -4.35 14.74 13.93
C HIS A 74 -5.26 14.46 12.73
N ALA A 75 -6.39 15.17 12.61
CA ALA A 75 -7.31 15.03 11.49
C ALA A 75 -6.61 15.21 10.13
N ASP A 76 -5.76 16.24 10.00
CA ASP A 76 -5.08 16.56 8.74
C ASP A 76 -4.00 15.53 8.38
N TYR A 77 -3.34 14.96 9.39
CA TYR A 77 -2.42 13.84 9.19
C TYR A 77 -3.15 12.62 8.62
N LEU A 78 -4.31 12.30 9.17
CA LEU A 78 -5.15 11.21 8.68
C LEU A 78 -5.69 11.46 7.26
N ARG A 79 -6.07 12.70 6.94
CA ARG A 79 -6.48 13.08 5.57
C ARG A 79 -5.33 12.97 4.58
N ARG A 80 -4.12 13.41 4.95
CA ARG A 80 -2.91 13.23 4.14
C ARG A 80 -2.62 11.75 3.88
N ASN A 81 -2.75 10.89 4.90
CA ASN A 81 -2.61 9.45 4.71
C ASN A 81 -3.65 8.91 3.71
N TYR A 82 -4.89 9.42 3.75
CA TYR A 82 -5.92 9.06 2.77
C TYR A 82 -5.53 9.46 1.35
N GLU A 83 -5.02 10.67 1.15
CA GLU A 83 -4.56 11.13 -0.16
C GLU A 83 -3.46 10.22 -0.72
N ILE A 84 -2.45 9.90 0.10
CA ILE A 84 -1.30 9.07 -0.30
C ILE A 84 -1.73 7.63 -0.63
N LEU A 85 -2.59 7.04 0.20
CA LEU A 85 -2.99 5.63 0.05
C LEU A 85 -4.14 5.43 -0.95
N SER A 86 -4.83 6.51 -1.35
CA SER A 86 -5.95 6.42 -2.29
C SER A 86 -5.47 6.17 -3.72
N LEU A 87 -6.15 5.25 -4.41
CA LEU A 87 -5.94 5.07 -5.84
C LEU A 87 -6.70 6.14 -6.62
N ARG A 88 -5.98 6.86 -7.49
CA ARG A 88 -6.60 7.71 -8.52
C ARG A 88 -7.37 6.84 -9.50
N ARG A 89 -8.65 7.16 -9.69
CA ARG A 89 -9.57 6.41 -10.56
C ARG A 89 -9.85 7.12 -11.88
N ASP A 90 -9.38 8.34 -12.02
CA ASP A 90 -9.62 9.28 -13.11
C ASP A 90 -8.38 9.44 -14.01
N VAL A 91 -7.62 8.36 -14.19
CA VAL A 91 -6.41 8.36 -15.03
C VAL A 91 -6.79 8.09 -16.49
N ASP A 92 -6.33 8.94 -17.41
CA ASP A 92 -6.48 8.73 -18.86
C ASP A 92 -5.54 7.60 -19.33
N VAL A 93 -6.00 6.36 -19.17
CA VAL A 93 -5.30 5.17 -19.65
C VAL A 93 -5.87 4.78 -21.01
N ARG A 94 -5.08 4.97 -22.07
CA ARG A 94 -5.45 4.58 -23.43
C ARG A 94 -4.97 3.16 -23.70
N LEU A 95 -5.92 2.25 -23.83
CA LEU A 95 -5.68 0.87 -24.27
C LEU A 95 -5.86 0.77 -25.77
N ARG A 96 -4.99 0.04 -26.45
CA ARG A 96 -5.12 -0.27 -27.87
C ARG A 96 -5.69 -1.66 -28.04
N GLU A 97 -6.57 -1.87 -29.02
CA GLU A 97 -7.26 -3.16 -29.21
C GLU A 97 -6.28 -4.30 -29.44
N GLU A 98 -5.15 -4.04 -30.11
CA GLU A 98 -4.13 -5.06 -30.34
C GLU A 98 -3.44 -5.56 -29.05
N TRP A 99 -3.58 -4.86 -27.92
CA TRP A 99 -3.10 -5.31 -26.62
C TRP A 99 -4.07 -6.24 -25.90
N LEU A 100 -5.34 -6.24 -26.29
CA LEU A 100 -6.43 -6.94 -25.61
C LEU A 100 -6.64 -8.36 -26.15
N VAL A 101 -5.72 -8.86 -26.99
CA VAL A 101 -5.72 -10.23 -27.50
C VAL A 101 -4.89 -11.15 -26.60
N LYS A 102 -5.21 -12.44 -26.60
CA LYS A 102 -4.40 -13.43 -25.91
C LYS A 102 -2.99 -13.42 -26.51
N ARG A 103 -1.96 -13.18 -25.68
CA ARG A 103 -0.56 -13.20 -26.10
C ARG A 103 -0.18 -14.57 -26.67
N ASP A 104 0.55 -14.60 -27.78
CA ASP A 104 1.20 -15.82 -28.29
C ASP A 104 2.37 -16.21 -27.39
N THR A 105 2.35 -17.46 -26.92
CA THR A 105 3.34 -18.05 -26.01
C THR A 105 4.23 -19.08 -26.71
N SER A 106 4.10 -19.27 -28.03
CA SER A 106 4.76 -20.31 -28.81
C SER A 106 6.30 -20.25 -28.72
N ASN A 107 6.86 -19.05 -28.61
CA ASN A 107 8.31 -18.82 -28.58
C ASN A 107 8.90 -18.62 -27.17
N ASP A 108 8.09 -18.73 -26.11
CA ASP A 108 8.52 -18.41 -24.74
C ASP A 108 9.68 -19.29 -24.29
N SER A 109 9.55 -20.61 -24.48
CA SER A 109 10.55 -21.59 -24.03
C SER A 109 11.92 -21.29 -24.63
N ARG A 110 11.99 -21.09 -25.94
CA ARG A 110 13.24 -20.77 -26.64
C ARG A 110 13.82 -19.43 -26.19
N THR A 111 12.97 -18.42 -26.07
CA THR A 111 13.40 -17.07 -25.65
C THR A 111 13.96 -17.08 -24.24
N LEU A 112 13.28 -17.74 -23.30
CA LEU A 112 13.74 -17.88 -21.91
C LEU A 112 15.04 -18.69 -21.82
N SER A 113 15.15 -19.82 -22.54
CA SER A 113 16.40 -20.60 -22.55
C SER A 113 17.59 -19.80 -23.08
N ASN A 114 17.40 -19.03 -24.16
CA ASN A 114 18.46 -18.18 -24.68
C ASN A 114 18.83 -17.06 -23.68
N PHE A 115 17.83 -16.46 -23.03
CA PHE A 115 18.06 -15.43 -22.03
C PHE A 115 18.80 -15.96 -20.80
N PHE A 116 18.45 -17.16 -20.31
CA PHE A 116 19.17 -17.79 -19.21
C PHE A 116 20.62 -18.10 -19.58
N LYS A 117 20.86 -18.65 -20.78
CA LYS A 117 22.22 -18.91 -21.28
C LYS A 117 23.04 -17.62 -21.34
N PHE A 118 22.45 -16.54 -21.85
CA PHE A 118 23.08 -15.21 -21.87
C PHE A 118 23.43 -14.71 -20.46
N LEU A 119 22.50 -14.83 -19.50
CA LEU A 119 22.76 -14.44 -18.10
C LEU A 119 23.90 -15.25 -17.48
N GLU A 120 23.94 -16.57 -17.69
CA GLU A 120 25.02 -17.43 -17.20
C GLU A 120 26.38 -17.07 -17.82
N GLU A 121 26.40 -16.73 -19.10
CA GLU A 121 27.63 -16.29 -19.79
C GLU A 121 28.13 -14.96 -19.20
N THR A 122 27.25 -13.98 -18.99
CA THR A 122 27.64 -12.69 -18.38
C THR A 122 28.15 -12.84 -16.94
N GLN A 123 27.58 -13.76 -16.16
CA GLN A 123 28.04 -14.05 -14.80
C GLN A 123 29.42 -14.72 -14.78
N LYS A 124 29.72 -15.58 -15.77
CA LYS A 124 31.06 -16.17 -15.93
C LYS A 124 32.11 -15.12 -16.28
N PHE A 125 31.78 -14.11 -17.10
CA PHE A 125 32.70 -13.00 -17.40
C PHE A 125 32.99 -12.10 -16.19
N SER A 126 32.03 -11.86 -15.29
CA SER A 126 32.30 -11.07 -14.08
C SER A 126 33.24 -11.78 -13.10
N HIS A 127 33.18 -13.12 -13.02
CA HIS A 127 34.09 -13.89 -12.17
C HIS A 127 35.50 -14.04 -12.75
N TYR A 128 35.64 -14.05 -14.08
CA TYR A 128 36.95 -14.15 -14.74
C TYR A 128 37.76 -12.84 -14.66
N ASN A 129 37.11 -11.68 -14.64
CA ASN A 129 37.80 -10.38 -14.56
C ASN A 129 38.31 -10.02 -13.14
N VAL A 130 37.80 -10.67 -12.09
CA VAL A 130 38.28 -10.47 -10.71
C VAL A 130 39.58 -11.25 -10.42
N SER A 131 39.92 -12.25 -11.25
CA SER A 131 41.07 -13.14 -11.03
C SER A 131 42.34 -12.75 -11.81
N VAL A 132 42.32 -11.68 -12.62
CA VAL A 132 43.45 -11.26 -13.47
C VAL A 132 44.14 -9.96 -13.00
N SER A 133 43.63 -9.27 -11.98
CA SER A 133 44.33 -8.11 -11.39
C SER A 133 45.05 -8.49 -10.08
N ASN A 134 46.23 -9.09 -10.19
CA ASN A 134 47.28 -9.06 -9.16
C ASN A 134 48.61 -9.38 -9.86
N GLY A 135 49.20 -8.34 -10.44
CA GLY A 135 50.57 -8.28 -10.96
C GLY A 135 51.14 -6.91 -10.65
#